data_AF-D2D1U2-F1
#
_entry.id   AF-D2D1U2-F1
#
_cell.length_a   1.000
_cell.length_b   1.000
_cell.length_c   1.000
_cell.angle_alpha   90.00
_cell.angle_beta   90.00
_cell.angle_gamma   90.00
#
_symmetry.space_group_name_H-M   'P 1'
#
loop_
_entity.id
_entity.type
_entity.pdbx_description
1 polymer ?
#
loop_
_entity_poly.entity_id
_entity_poly.type
_entity_poly.pdbx_seq_one_letter_code
_entity_poly.pdbx_strand_id
1 'polypeptide(L)'
;AKVLMDGEWVGICGNSSTFVEELRRQRRRNQLLNQVEIKQDVQNTEVRIFCDAGRILRPLLVVENLRKIKLLKGDDYSFQTLLDKGILELIGVEEEEDCCTAWEIKYLFMGDKGKGLEKYTHCELDMSFLLGVSCGIIPFANHDHARRVLYQSEKHSGQAIGYASTNPNIRIDTLSHQMYYPQRPLFRSVIADALGKPDHTLGRNQRLPKSEFFNGQNAIVAVNVHLGYNQEDSIVMNRASLERGMFRTEHIRSYKAEVDDKDSLENRRKFDDAISFGKIQSKLGRVDSLDDDGFPHIGANLQSGDIIIGRCSESGTDHSIKLKHTEKGMVQKVVLSANDDGKNFAVVSLRQVRSPCLGDKFSSMHGQKGVLGYLESQENFPFTKQGIVPDIVINPHAFPSRQTPAQLLEAALGKGIACGGTLRYATPFSTPSVESITEQLHR
;
A
#
# COMPACT_ATOMS: atom_id res chain seq x y z
N ALA A 1 -32.81 31.62 -16.78
CA ALA A 1 -32.39 30.62 -15.79
C ALA A 1 -32.14 31.29 -14.44
N LYS A 2 -32.54 30.66 -13.33
CA LYS A 2 -32.18 31.12 -11.99
C LYS A 2 -30.71 30.82 -11.73
N VAL A 3 -29.99 31.71 -11.05
CA VAL A 3 -28.59 31.51 -10.66
C VAL A 3 -28.54 31.28 -9.16
N LEU A 4 -28.09 30.09 -8.76
CA LEU A 4 -27.94 29.66 -7.38
C LEU A 4 -26.44 29.60 -7.06
N MET A 5 -26.01 30.18 -5.94
CA MET A 5 -24.65 30.12 -5.43
C MET A 5 -24.68 29.47 -4.05
N ASP A 6 -24.05 28.31 -3.90
CA ASP A 6 -24.07 27.51 -2.66
C ASP A 6 -25.48 27.28 -2.10
N GLY A 7 -26.47 27.14 -3.00
CA GLY A 7 -27.89 26.96 -2.68
C GLY A 7 -28.68 28.26 -2.48
N GLU A 8 -28.03 29.41 -2.36
CA GLU A 8 -28.70 30.70 -2.27
C GLU A 8 -29.05 31.26 -3.65
N TRP A 9 -30.27 31.78 -3.82
CA TRP A 9 -30.69 32.39 -5.07
C TRP A 9 -30.15 33.82 -5.20
N VAL A 10 -29.22 34.02 -6.14
CA VAL A 10 -28.52 35.30 -6.32
C VAL A 10 -29.13 36.15 -7.44
N GLY A 11 -29.73 35.52 -8.46
CA GLY A 11 -30.33 36.29 -9.56
C GLY A 11 -30.89 35.47 -10.71
N ILE A 12 -31.18 36.15 -11.81
CA ILE A 12 -31.72 35.54 -13.04
C ILE A 12 -30.81 35.91 -14.21
N CYS A 13 -30.49 34.92 -15.03
CA CYS A 13 -29.75 35.09 -16.28
C CYS A 13 -30.65 34.81 -17.48
N GLY A 14 -30.61 35.68 -18.51
CA GLY A 14 -31.38 35.50 -19.74
C GLY A 14 -30.91 34.32 -20.59
N ASN A 15 -29.59 34.18 -20.78
CA ASN A 15 -28.98 33.09 -21.56
C ASN A 15 -28.00 32.30 -20.68
N SER A 16 -28.47 31.18 -20.12
CA SER A 16 -27.66 30.33 -19.24
C SER A 16 -26.47 29.69 -19.93
N SER A 17 -26.60 29.28 -21.19
CA SER A 17 -25.51 28.59 -21.90
C SER A 17 -24.30 29.49 -22.09
N THR A 18 -24.51 30.71 -22.60
CA THR A 18 -23.41 31.68 -22.78
C THR A 18 -22.83 32.11 -21.43
N PHE A 19 -23.65 32.21 -20.39
CA PHE A 19 -23.20 32.54 -19.04
C PHE A 19 -22.29 31.45 -18.46
N VAL A 20 -22.67 30.17 -18.58
CA VAL A 20 -21.87 29.03 -18.10
C VAL A 20 -20.58 28.87 -18.91
N GLU A 21 -20.64 29.02 -20.23
CA GLU A 21 -19.44 29.01 -21.09
C GLU A 21 -18.45 30.11 -20.69
N GLU A 22 -18.94 31.31 -20.41
CA GLU A 22 -18.08 32.42 -19.98
C GLU A 22 -17.44 32.14 -18.61
N LEU A 23 -18.20 31.64 -17.63
CA LEU A 23 -17.65 31.28 -16.32
C LEU A 23 -16.60 30.15 -16.44
N ARG A 24 -16.88 29.09 -17.21
CA ARG A 24 -15.92 28.02 -17.48
C ARG A 24 -14.66 28.57 -18.18
N ARG A 25 -14.82 29.52 -19.10
CA ARG A 25 -13.69 30.20 -19.76
C ARG A 25 -12.87 31.05 -18.79
N GLN A 26 -13.52 31.74 -17.85
CA GLN A 26 -12.85 32.50 -16.78
C GLN A 26 -12.07 31.57 -15.85
N ARG A 27 -12.64 30.41 -15.49
CA ARG A 27 -11.94 29.34 -14.73
C ARG A 27 -10.68 28.88 -15.48
N ARG A 28 -10.79 28.55 -16.76
CA ARG A 28 -9.65 28.14 -17.63
C ARG A 28 -8.58 29.22 -17.85
N ARG A 29 -8.86 30.48 -17.49
CA ARG A 29 -7.94 31.62 -17.56
C ARG A 29 -7.40 32.04 -16.19
N ASN A 30 -7.64 31.25 -15.15
CA ASN A 30 -7.29 31.57 -13.75
C ASN A 30 -7.94 32.87 -13.23
N GLN A 31 -9.08 33.28 -13.77
CA GLN A 31 -9.86 34.41 -13.26
C GLN A 31 -10.86 33.98 -12.17
N LEU A 32 -11.24 32.71 -12.18
CA LEU A 32 -11.98 32.04 -11.11
C LEU A 32 -11.11 30.93 -10.52
N LEU A 33 -11.35 30.59 -9.25
CA LEU A 33 -10.66 29.47 -8.63
C LEU A 33 -11.00 28.16 -9.36
N ASN A 34 -9.99 27.32 -9.61
CA ASN A 34 -10.16 26.05 -10.32
C ASN A 34 -11.12 25.07 -9.62
N GLN A 35 -11.41 25.30 -8.34
CA GLN A 35 -12.29 24.48 -7.50
C GLN A 35 -13.77 24.89 -7.60
N VAL A 36 -14.07 26.04 -8.22
CA VAL A 36 -15.47 26.47 -8.42
C VAL A 36 -16.11 25.54 -9.43
N GLU A 37 -17.21 24.93 -9.02
CA GLU A 37 -17.98 24.00 -9.86
C GLU A 37 -19.17 24.74 -10.46
N ILE A 38 -19.42 24.49 -11.75
CA ILE A 38 -20.44 25.21 -12.51
C ILE A 38 -21.31 24.19 -13.23
N LYS A 39 -22.56 24.07 -12.78
CA LYS A 39 -23.58 23.18 -13.32
C LYS A 39 -24.66 23.96 -14.06
N GLN A 40 -24.93 23.56 -15.30
CA GLN A 40 -26.08 24.02 -16.06
C GLN A 40 -27.21 22.97 -16.01
N ASP A 41 -28.20 23.19 -15.14
CA ASP A 41 -29.39 22.35 -15.10
C ASP A 41 -30.39 22.82 -16.17
N VAL A 42 -30.37 22.14 -17.32
CA VAL A 42 -31.26 22.42 -18.44
C VAL A 42 -32.71 22.06 -18.13
N GLN A 43 -32.95 21.05 -17.27
CA GLN A 43 -34.31 20.57 -16.95
C GLN A 43 -35.04 21.55 -16.05
N ASN A 44 -34.39 22.01 -14.99
CA ASN A 44 -34.98 22.97 -14.05
C ASN A 44 -34.76 24.43 -14.46
N THR A 45 -34.02 24.68 -15.54
CA THR A 45 -33.62 26.02 -16.00
C THR A 45 -32.84 26.81 -14.94
N GLU A 46 -31.87 26.15 -14.32
CA GLU A 46 -31.03 26.70 -13.24
C GLU A 46 -29.55 26.65 -13.63
N VAL A 47 -28.79 27.61 -13.12
CA VAL A 47 -27.33 27.58 -13.09
C VAL A 47 -26.93 27.49 -11.64
N ARG A 48 -26.24 26.42 -11.26
CA ARG A 48 -25.77 26.19 -9.89
C ARG A 48 -24.26 26.38 -9.87
N ILE A 49 -23.80 27.24 -8.97
CA ILE A 49 -22.39 27.52 -8.75
C ILE A 49 -22.08 27.08 -7.32
N PHE A 50 -21.12 26.17 -7.18
CA PHE A 50 -20.67 25.69 -5.88
C PHE A 50 -19.24 26.15 -5.60
N CYS A 51 -19.07 26.77 -4.44
CA CYS A 51 -17.83 27.31 -3.89
C CYS A 51 -17.53 26.72 -2.49
N ASP A 52 -18.45 25.94 -1.92
CA ASP A 52 -18.27 25.27 -0.64
C ASP A 52 -17.09 24.27 -0.61
N ALA A 53 -16.59 23.99 0.59
CA ALA A 53 -15.51 23.04 0.81
C ALA A 53 -16.05 21.61 1.01
N GLY A 54 -15.24 20.60 0.67
CA GLY A 54 -15.60 19.18 0.85
C GLY A 54 -16.07 18.45 -0.42
N ARG A 55 -16.22 19.18 -1.52
CA ARG A 55 -16.51 18.60 -2.84
C ARG A 55 -15.35 17.76 -3.36
N ILE A 56 -15.69 16.67 -4.04
CA ILE A 56 -14.75 15.79 -4.72
C ILE A 56 -14.58 16.31 -6.14
N LEU A 57 -13.33 16.56 -6.54
CA LEU A 57 -12.99 17.06 -7.86
C LEU A 57 -12.14 16.02 -8.59
N ARG A 58 -12.49 15.71 -9.84
CA ARG A 58 -11.71 14.84 -10.73
C ARG A 58 -10.98 15.67 -11.77
N PRO A 59 -9.64 15.55 -11.88
CA PRO A 59 -8.90 16.22 -12.95
C PRO A 59 -9.12 15.52 -14.30
N LEU A 60 -9.57 16.27 -15.29
CA LEU A 60 -9.77 15.78 -16.65
C LEU A 60 -9.03 16.65 -17.68
N LEU A 61 -8.68 16.04 -18.81
CA LEU A 61 -8.12 16.76 -19.95
C LEU A 61 -9.23 17.45 -20.74
N VAL A 62 -9.06 18.74 -21.04
CA VAL A 62 -10.00 19.50 -21.88
C VAL A 62 -9.69 19.24 -23.35
N VAL A 63 -10.61 18.59 -24.08
CA VAL A 63 -10.39 18.12 -25.46
C VAL A 63 -10.03 19.27 -26.40
N GLU A 64 -10.73 20.40 -26.29
CA GLU A 64 -10.49 21.61 -27.08
C GLU A 64 -9.05 22.14 -26.90
N ASN A 65 -8.51 22.02 -25.69
CA ASN A 65 -7.22 22.58 -25.31
C ASN A 65 -6.06 21.58 -25.47
N LEU A 66 -6.31 20.32 -25.85
CA LEU A 66 -5.26 19.31 -26.05
C LEU A 66 -4.21 19.74 -27.09
N ARG A 67 -4.58 20.53 -28.09
CA ARG A 67 -3.63 21.06 -29.08
C ARG A 67 -2.55 21.95 -28.45
N LYS A 68 -2.85 22.60 -27.32
CA LYS A 68 -1.90 23.44 -26.59
C LYS A 68 -0.74 22.63 -26.01
N ILE A 69 -0.90 21.32 -25.82
CA ILE A 69 0.18 20.43 -25.40
C ILE A 69 1.35 20.46 -26.41
N LYS A 70 1.08 20.60 -27.72
CA LYS A 70 2.17 20.69 -28.72
C LYS A 70 2.97 22.00 -28.63
N LEU A 71 2.38 23.05 -28.03
CA LEU A 71 3.04 24.34 -27.81
C LEU A 71 3.93 24.32 -26.56
N LEU A 72 3.79 23.28 -25.74
CA LEU A 72 4.64 23.02 -24.60
C LEU A 72 6.01 22.50 -25.09
N LYS A 73 7.00 23.39 -25.23
CA LYS A 73 8.41 23.03 -25.49
C LYS A 73 9.21 22.99 -24.17
N GLY A 74 9.67 21.81 -23.78
CA GLY A 74 10.44 21.56 -22.55
C GLY A 74 9.92 20.34 -21.77
N ASP A 75 10.75 19.75 -20.90
CA ASP A 75 10.47 18.46 -20.21
C ASP A 75 9.80 18.61 -18.82
N ASP A 76 9.65 19.83 -18.29
CA ASP A 76 9.15 20.06 -16.92
C ASP A 76 7.84 20.86 -16.91
N TYR A 77 6.70 20.15 -16.94
CA TYR A 77 5.40 20.75 -16.62
C TYR A 77 4.90 20.25 -15.28
N SER A 78 4.64 21.19 -14.37
CA SER A 78 3.92 20.86 -13.14
C SER A 78 2.43 20.69 -13.42
N PHE A 79 1.74 19.91 -12.58
CA PHE A 79 0.29 19.78 -12.61
C PHE A 79 -0.40 21.15 -12.54
N GLN A 80 0.12 22.07 -11.72
CA GLN A 80 -0.38 23.44 -11.63
C GLN A 80 -0.25 24.19 -12.97
N THR A 81 0.88 24.04 -13.66
CA THR A 81 1.08 24.67 -14.98
C THR A 81 0.07 24.17 -16.03
N LEU A 82 -0.34 22.90 -15.95
CA LEU A 82 -1.36 22.34 -16.85
C LEU A 82 -2.76 22.84 -16.52
N LEU A 83 -3.07 23.04 -15.23
CA LEU A 83 -4.30 23.72 -14.78
C LEU A 83 -4.32 25.18 -15.24
N ASP A 84 -3.24 25.93 -15.02
CA ASP A 84 -3.14 27.35 -15.34
C ASP A 84 -3.29 27.65 -16.84
N LYS A 85 -2.90 26.69 -17.70
CA LYS A 85 -3.06 26.78 -19.15
C LYS A 85 -4.44 26.33 -19.64
N GLY A 86 -5.30 25.89 -18.74
CA GLY A 86 -6.62 25.31 -19.02
C GLY A 86 -6.54 24.01 -19.81
N ILE A 87 -5.41 23.29 -19.76
CA ILE A 87 -5.27 21.96 -20.38
C ILE A 87 -5.95 20.91 -19.50
N LEU A 88 -5.77 21.05 -18.19
CA LEU A 88 -6.52 20.30 -17.19
C LEU A 88 -7.64 21.16 -16.62
N GLU A 89 -8.73 20.50 -16.25
CA GLU A 89 -9.86 21.11 -15.57
C GLU A 89 -10.29 20.19 -14.42
N LEU A 90 -10.57 20.77 -13.25
CA LEU A 90 -11.10 20.05 -12.11
C LEU A 90 -12.62 20.03 -12.21
N ILE A 91 -13.19 18.85 -12.39
CA ILE A 91 -14.63 18.66 -12.60
C ILE A 91 -15.23 18.08 -11.32
N GLY A 92 -16.27 18.74 -10.80
CA GLY A 92 -17.04 18.24 -9.67
C GLY A 92 -18.14 17.26 -10.09
N VAL A 93 -18.85 16.74 -9.10
CA VAL A 93 -19.83 15.65 -9.29
C VAL A 93 -21.07 16.11 -10.07
N GLU A 94 -21.57 17.32 -9.78
CA GLU A 94 -22.74 17.89 -10.47
C GLU A 94 -22.34 18.34 -11.89
N GLU A 95 -21.16 18.93 -12.04
CA GLU A 95 -20.64 19.36 -13.35
C GLU A 95 -20.31 18.17 -14.27
N GLU A 96 -20.00 16.99 -13.72
CA GLU A 96 -19.76 15.78 -14.52
C GLU A 96 -20.97 15.39 -15.37
N GLU A 97 -22.20 15.61 -14.89
CA GLU A 97 -23.41 15.35 -15.66
C GLU A 97 -23.51 16.20 -16.96
N ASP A 98 -22.85 17.37 -16.99
CA ASP A 98 -22.80 18.21 -18.20
C ASP A 98 -21.68 17.76 -19.16
N CYS A 99 -20.77 16.90 -18.70
CA CYS A 99 -19.56 16.54 -19.42
C CYS A 99 -19.75 15.25 -20.24
N CYS A 100 -19.36 15.29 -21.52
CA CYS A 100 -19.10 14.07 -22.29
C CYS A 100 -17.62 13.72 -22.20
N THR A 101 -17.28 12.67 -21.43
CA THR A 101 -15.89 12.28 -21.14
C THR A 101 -15.48 11.05 -21.95
N ALA A 102 -14.36 11.14 -22.67
CA ALA A 102 -13.72 10.00 -23.33
C ALA A 102 -12.92 9.17 -22.32
N TRP A 103 -13.00 7.84 -22.40
CA TRP A 103 -12.29 6.93 -21.49
C TRP A 103 -10.78 6.89 -21.70
N GLU A 104 -10.31 7.15 -22.92
CA GLU A 104 -8.90 7.12 -23.25
C GLU A 104 -8.65 7.96 -24.51
N ILE A 105 -7.43 8.47 -24.62
CA ILE A 105 -6.98 9.28 -25.76
C ILE A 105 -7.26 8.58 -27.10
N LYS A 106 -7.14 7.25 -27.18
CA LYS A 106 -7.42 6.50 -28.42
C LYS A 106 -8.85 6.71 -28.93
N TYR A 107 -9.85 6.83 -28.05
CA TYR A 107 -11.25 7.00 -28.43
C TYR A 107 -11.53 8.37 -29.05
N LEU A 108 -10.72 9.39 -28.74
CA LEU A 108 -10.81 10.70 -29.40
C LEU A 108 -10.51 10.61 -30.91
N PHE A 109 -9.73 9.61 -31.31
CA PHE A 109 -9.26 9.42 -32.68
C PHE A 109 -9.92 8.24 -33.43
N MET A 110 -10.75 7.44 -32.75
CA MET A 110 -11.44 6.27 -33.34
C MET A 110 -12.67 6.64 -34.19
N GLY A 111 -13.08 7.91 -34.23
CA GLY A 111 -14.17 8.38 -35.08
C GLY A 111 -13.77 8.52 -36.55
N ASP A 112 -14.77 8.46 -37.43
CA ASP A 112 -14.61 8.75 -38.86
C ASP A 112 -13.86 10.08 -39.06
N LYS A 113 -12.86 10.09 -39.95
CA LYS A 113 -11.88 11.17 -40.17
C LYS A 113 -12.52 12.56 -40.05
N GLY A 114 -12.43 13.18 -38.87
CA GLY A 114 -12.86 14.57 -38.61
C GLY A 114 -13.97 14.78 -37.57
N LYS A 115 -14.84 13.81 -37.28
CA LYS A 115 -16.01 14.00 -36.38
C LYS A 115 -15.85 13.47 -34.94
N GLY A 116 -14.77 12.75 -34.64
CA GLY A 116 -14.57 12.13 -33.32
C GLY A 116 -14.35 13.12 -32.17
N LEU A 117 -13.77 14.29 -32.45
CA LEU A 117 -13.42 15.30 -31.44
C LEU A 117 -14.62 16.12 -30.95
N GLU A 118 -15.60 16.37 -31.81
CA GLU A 118 -16.76 17.22 -31.47
C GLU A 118 -17.72 16.57 -30.47
N LYS A 119 -17.63 15.24 -30.29
CA LYS A 119 -18.48 14.49 -29.37
C LYS A 119 -18.05 14.67 -27.91
N TYR A 120 -16.76 14.84 -27.65
CA TYR A 120 -16.21 14.79 -26.30
C TYR A 120 -15.80 16.16 -25.81
N THR A 121 -16.25 16.51 -24.60
CA THR A 121 -15.84 17.72 -23.88
C THR A 121 -14.50 17.52 -23.18
N HIS A 122 -14.35 16.35 -22.56
CA HIS A 122 -13.23 16.00 -21.69
C HIS A 122 -12.69 14.60 -22.03
N CYS A 123 -11.49 14.30 -21.55
CA CYS A 123 -10.87 12.98 -21.66
C CYS A 123 -10.24 12.60 -20.33
N GLU A 124 -10.39 11.33 -19.95
CA GLU A 124 -9.72 10.74 -18.79
C GLU A 124 -8.21 10.70 -19.01
N LEU A 125 -7.44 10.83 -17.91
CA LEU A 125 -5.97 10.77 -17.96
C LEU A 125 -5.49 9.35 -18.20
N ASP A 126 -5.97 8.43 -17.37
CA ASP A 126 -5.80 6.99 -17.49
C ASP A 126 -6.89 6.33 -16.63
N MET A 127 -7.54 5.29 -17.16
CA MET A 127 -8.67 4.62 -16.49
C MET A 127 -8.28 3.98 -15.15
N SER A 128 -6.99 3.71 -14.91
CA SER A 128 -6.54 3.18 -13.62
C SER A 128 -6.70 4.15 -12.46
N PHE A 129 -6.80 5.47 -12.72
CA PHE A 129 -7.01 6.46 -11.66
C PHE A 129 -8.42 6.44 -11.07
N LEU A 130 -9.38 5.76 -11.72
CA LEU A 130 -10.69 5.47 -11.13
C LEU A 130 -10.61 4.41 -10.03
N LEU A 131 -9.51 3.64 -9.97
CA LEU A 131 -9.31 2.61 -8.97
C LEU A 131 -8.68 3.21 -7.71
N GLY A 132 -9.07 2.69 -6.55
CA GLY A 132 -8.37 2.98 -5.30
C GLY A 132 -6.93 2.47 -5.34
N VAL A 133 -6.06 3.05 -4.49
CA VAL A 133 -4.62 2.74 -4.46
C VAL A 133 -4.34 1.23 -4.40
N SER A 134 -4.98 0.51 -3.49
CA SER A 134 -4.81 -0.93 -3.31
C SER A 134 -5.24 -1.77 -4.52
N CYS A 135 -6.19 -1.28 -5.32
CA CYS A 135 -6.66 -1.96 -6.52
C CYS A 135 -5.77 -1.62 -7.73
N GLY A 136 -5.32 -0.37 -7.83
CA GLY A 136 -4.46 0.11 -8.90
C GLY A 136 -3.03 -0.46 -8.91
N ILE A 137 -2.59 -1.07 -7.81
CA ILE A 137 -1.33 -1.82 -7.74
C ILE A 137 -1.46 -3.28 -8.20
N ILE A 138 -2.69 -3.80 -8.35
CA ILE A 138 -2.92 -5.17 -8.80
C ILE A 138 -2.63 -5.25 -10.30
N PRO A 139 -1.68 -6.07 -10.75
CA PRO A 139 -1.37 -6.16 -12.17
C PRO A 139 -2.54 -6.79 -12.92
N PHE A 140 -2.85 -6.26 -14.11
CA PHE A 140 -3.89 -6.82 -14.98
C PHE A 140 -5.27 -6.99 -14.29
N ALA A 141 -5.60 -6.16 -13.28
CA ALA A 141 -6.81 -6.32 -12.46
C ALA A 141 -8.11 -6.45 -13.27
N ASN A 142 -8.20 -5.76 -14.42
CA ASN A 142 -9.36 -5.80 -15.32
C ASN A 142 -9.58 -7.14 -16.04
N HIS A 143 -8.64 -8.08 -15.95
CA HIS A 143 -8.75 -9.42 -16.54
C HIS A 143 -9.26 -10.46 -15.54
N ASP A 144 -9.23 -10.16 -14.24
CA ASP A 144 -9.71 -11.05 -13.20
C ASP A 144 -11.19 -10.87 -12.91
N HIS A 145 -11.81 -11.92 -12.34
CA HIS A 145 -13.15 -11.81 -11.79
C HIS A 145 -13.19 -10.77 -10.66
N ALA A 146 -14.11 -9.80 -10.73
CA ALA A 146 -14.17 -8.63 -9.84
C ALA A 146 -14.10 -8.98 -8.33
N ARG A 147 -14.75 -10.06 -7.89
CA ARG A 147 -14.68 -10.51 -6.48
C ARG A 147 -13.24 -10.83 -6.01
N ARG A 148 -12.38 -11.33 -6.89
CA ARG A 148 -10.98 -11.66 -6.57
C ARG A 148 -10.13 -10.41 -6.41
N VAL A 149 -10.33 -9.44 -7.30
CA VAL A 149 -9.72 -8.12 -7.22
C VAL A 149 -10.10 -7.44 -5.90
N LEU A 150 -11.38 -7.49 -5.51
CA LEU A 150 -11.85 -6.95 -4.22
C LEU A 150 -11.20 -7.65 -3.02
N TYR A 151 -11.11 -8.98 -3.02
CA TYR A 151 -10.43 -9.71 -1.94
C TYR A 151 -8.96 -9.30 -1.81
N GLN A 152 -8.27 -9.13 -2.93
CA GLN A 152 -6.91 -8.64 -2.88
C GLN A 152 -6.84 -7.23 -2.30
N SER A 153 -7.59 -6.30 -2.88
CA SER A 153 -7.54 -4.87 -2.55
C SER A 153 -7.91 -4.60 -1.09
N GLU A 154 -8.98 -5.21 -0.59
CA GLU A 154 -9.51 -4.92 0.75
C GLU A 154 -8.90 -5.77 1.85
N LYS A 155 -8.59 -7.05 1.57
CA LYS A 155 -8.19 -8.00 2.62
C LYS A 155 -6.71 -8.33 2.57
N HIS A 156 -6.20 -8.73 1.41
CA HIS A 156 -4.85 -9.28 1.33
C HIS A 156 -3.77 -8.19 1.35
N SER A 157 -3.98 -7.10 0.60
CA SER A 157 -3.01 -5.99 0.52
C SER A 157 -2.78 -5.34 1.90
N GLY A 158 -3.82 -5.24 2.74
CA GLY A 158 -3.70 -4.73 4.12
C GLY A 158 -3.01 -5.67 5.11
N GLN A 159 -2.85 -6.95 4.76
CA GLN A 159 -2.17 -7.98 5.57
C GLN A 159 -0.78 -8.32 5.03
N ALA A 160 -0.35 -7.66 3.95
CA ALA A 160 0.92 -7.93 3.31
C ALA A 160 2.09 -7.54 4.23
N ILE A 161 3.12 -8.39 4.27
CA ILE A 161 4.33 -8.14 5.04
C ILE A 161 5.40 -7.65 4.08
N GLY A 162 6.00 -6.51 4.43
CA GLY A 162 7.09 -5.90 3.69
C GLY A 162 7.95 -5.07 4.64
N TYR A 163 8.28 -3.86 4.21
CA TYR A 163 8.99 -2.90 5.03
C TYR A 163 8.13 -1.64 5.18
N ALA A 164 7.74 -1.31 6.42
CA ALA A 164 6.73 -0.27 6.66
C ALA A 164 7.30 1.15 6.77
N SER A 165 8.56 1.32 7.18
CA SER A 165 9.16 2.64 7.43
C SER A 165 10.68 2.61 7.20
N THR A 166 11.33 3.75 6.98
CA THR A 166 12.79 3.83 6.75
C THR A 166 13.61 3.64 8.03
N ASN A 167 13.01 3.80 9.22
CA ASN A 167 13.71 3.90 10.49
C ASN A 167 13.30 2.85 11.55
N PRO A 168 13.09 1.56 11.21
CA PRO A 168 12.64 0.56 12.18
C PRO A 168 13.65 0.31 13.31
N ASN A 169 14.93 0.60 13.07
CA ASN A 169 15.98 0.46 14.08
C ASN A 169 15.86 1.48 15.21
N ILE A 170 15.21 2.62 14.98
CA ILE A 170 15.06 3.68 15.99
C ILE A 170 13.62 3.70 16.52
N ARG A 171 12.65 3.46 15.64
CA ARG A 171 11.23 3.45 15.97
C ARG A 171 10.88 2.35 16.98
N ILE A 172 9.92 2.66 17.85
CA ILE A 172 9.36 1.75 18.85
C ILE A 172 7.86 1.65 18.58
N ASP A 173 7.44 0.50 18.06
CA ASP A 173 6.02 0.14 17.92
C ASP A 173 5.70 -1.01 18.87
N THR A 174 4.43 -1.13 19.26
CA THR A 174 3.93 -2.25 20.08
C THR A 174 4.16 -3.58 19.38
N LEU A 175 3.89 -3.63 18.08
CA LEU A 175 4.02 -4.82 17.24
C LEU A 175 4.47 -4.38 15.84
N SER A 176 5.53 -4.98 15.32
CA SER A 176 5.91 -4.80 13.92
C SER A 176 6.39 -6.11 13.32
N HIS A 177 6.11 -6.28 12.03
CA HIS A 177 6.56 -7.39 11.21
C HIS A 177 7.33 -6.82 10.02
N GLN A 178 8.53 -7.34 9.79
CA GLN A 178 9.40 -6.88 8.71
C GLN A 178 9.91 -8.06 7.92
N MET A 179 9.93 -7.96 6.60
CA MET A 179 10.52 -8.97 5.75
C MET A 179 12.04 -8.76 5.64
N TYR A 180 12.82 -9.85 5.64
CA TYR A 180 14.28 -9.76 5.51
C TYR A 180 14.72 -9.29 4.12
N TYR A 181 14.09 -9.82 3.07
CA TYR A 181 14.49 -9.56 1.67
C TYR A 181 13.29 -9.17 0.81
N PRO A 182 12.59 -8.05 1.07
CA PRO A 182 11.52 -7.61 0.18
C PRO A 182 12.07 -7.38 -1.22
N GLN A 183 11.33 -7.79 -2.25
CA GLN A 183 11.77 -7.65 -3.63
C GLN A 183 10.84 -6.74 -4.42
N ARG A 184 11.44 -5.98 -5.33
CA ARG A 184 10.70 -5.22 -6.34
C ARG A 184 9.97 -6.19 -7.28
N PRO A 185 8.68 -5.97 -7.56
CA PRO A 185 7.97 -6.72 -8.60
C PRO A 185 8.64 -6.57 -9.97
N LEU A 186 8.58 -7.61 -10.80
CA LEU A 186 9.25 -7.63 -12.11
C LEU A 186 8.69 -6.62 -13.11
N PHE A 187 7.43 -6.22 -12.95
CA PHE A 187 6.74 -5.18 -13.73
C PHE A 187 6.26 -4.06 -12.78
N ARG A 188 5.78 -2.95 -13.33
CA ARG A 188 5.24 -1.81 -12.55
C ARG A 188 3.80 -1.50 -12.93
N SER A 189 3.01 -0.91 -12.04
CA SER A 189 1.82 -0.14 -12.45
C SER A 189 2.14 1.35 -12.36
N VAL A 190 1.40 2.18 -13.10
CA VAL A 190 1.54 3.64 -13.03
C VAL A 190 1.34 4.14 -11.60
N ILE A 191 0.37 3.59 -10.88
CA ILE A 191 0.11 3.93 -9.48
C ILE A 191 1.26 3.51 -8.57
N ALA A 192 1.80 2.30 -8.72
CA ALA A 192 2.95 1.85 -7.94
C ALA A 192 4.20 2.70 -8.20
N ASP A 193 4.41 3.12 -9.46
CA ASP A 193 5.51 3.98 -9.85
C ASP A 193 5.34 5.41 -9.32
N ALA A 194 4.13 5.94 -9.31
CA ALA A 194 3.80 7.25 -8.73
C ALA A 194 4.01 7.29 -7.20
N LEU A 195 3.76 6.19 -6.49
CA LEU A 195 4.03 6.08 -5.05
C LEU A 195 5.54 5.98 -4.73
N GLY A 196 6.30 5.32 -5.61
CA GLY A 196 7.73 5.05 -5.42
C GLY A 196 8.65 6.18 -5.89
N LYS A 197 8.22 6.99 -6.86
CA LYS A 197 9.02 8.11 -7.36
C LYS A 197 9.11 9.23 -6.31
N PRO A 198 10.28 9.87 -6.18
CA PRO A 198 10.35 11.15 -5.48
C PRO A 198 9.39 12.10 -6.19
N ASP A 199 8.68 12.93 -5.42
CA ASP A 199 7.88 14.02 -5.97
C ASP A 199 8.63 14.65 -7.14
N HIS A 200 7.91 14.85 -8.25
CA HIS A 200 8.31 15.81 -9.26
C HIS A 200 8.92 17.00 -8.54
N THR A 201 10.20 17.24 -8.80
CA THR A 201 11.04 18.18 -8.07
C THR A 201 10.32 19.51 -7.91
N LEU A 202 9.75 19.74 -6.74
CA LEU A 202 9.46 21.08 -6.21
C LEU A 202 10.82 21.75 -5.99
N GLY A 203 11.43 22.20 -7.08
CA GLY A 203 12.51 23.19 -7.10
C GLY A 203 13.84 22.83 -6.43
N ARG A 204 14.14 21.56 -6.11
CA ARG A 204 15.46 21.18 -5.59
C ARG A 204 16.16 20.17 -6.50
N ASN A 205 17.26 20.62 -7.11
CA ASN A 205 18.21 19.87 -7.95
C ASN A 205 18.97 18.75 -7.21
N GLN A 206 18.41 18.16 -6.15
CA GLN A 206 18.97 17.01 -5.47
C GLN A 206 18.02 15.83 -5.63
N ARG A 207 18.32 14.97 -6.60
CA ARG A 207 17.78 13.61 -6.73
C ARG A 207 18.24 12.79 -5.53
N LEU A 208 17.65 12.99 -4.36
CA LEU A 208 17.76 12.01 -3.29
C LEU A 208 16.80 10.87 -3.65
N PRO A 209 17.31 9.65 -3.91
CA PRO A 209 16.43 8.51 -4.14
C PRO A 209 15.63 8.26 -2.86
N LYS A 210 14.31 8.40 -2.92
CA LYS A 210 13.43 7.96 -1.83
C LYS A 210 13.54 6.44 -1.75
N SER A 211 13.61 5.89 -0.54
CA SER A 211 13.61 4.44 -0.34
C SER A 211 12.32 3.85 -0.92
N GLU A 212 12.43 2.99 -1.93
CA GLU A 212 11.29 2.24 -2.46
C GLU A 212 10.98 1.08 -1.50
N PHE A 213 9.73 1.00 -1.04
CA PHE A 213 9.26 -0.09 -0.19
C PHE A 213 8.43 -1.07 -0.99
N PHE A 214 8.74 -2.35 -0.80
CA PHE A 214 8.03 -3.43 -1.46
C PHE A 214 7.46 -4.40 -0.42
N ASN A 215 6.30 -4.94 -0.77
CA ASN A 215 5.64 -5.97 0.00
C ASN A 215 5.78 -7.28 -0.77
N GLY A 216 6.26 -8.33 -0.10
CA GLY A 216 6.46 -9.64 -0.71
C GLY A 216 7.80 -9.85 -1.41
N GLN A 217 7.89 -11.00 -2.08
CA GLN A 217 9.06 -11.46 -2.85
C GLN A 217 8.59 -12.11 -4.14
N ASN A 218 9.40 -12.05 -5.20
CA ASN A 218 9.15 -12.81 -6.41
C ASN A 218 9.50 -14.27 -6.14
N ALA A 219 8.63 -15.19 -6.57
CA ALA A 219 8.80 -16.62 -6.41
C ALA A 219 8.79 -17.31 -7.78
N ILE A 220 9.60 -18.35 -7.95
CA ILE A 220 9.43 -19.26 -9.08
C ILE A 220 8.28 -20.20 -8.76
N VAL A 221 7.14 -19.99 -9.42
CA VAL A 221 5.93 -20.76 -9.17
C VAL A 221 5.70 -21.76 -10.30
N ALA A 222 5.45 -23.02 -9.95
CA ALA A 222 5.00 -24.04 -10.88
C ALA A 222 3.51 -24.37 -10.64
N VAL A 223 2.75 -24.46 -11.73
CA VAL A 223 1.35 -24.92 -11.70
C VAL A 223 1.34 -26.41 -12.01
N ASN A 224 1.25 -27.24 -10.98
CA ASN A 224 1.27 -28.70 -11.11
C ASN A 224 0.58 -29.39 -9.93
N VAL A 225 0.16 -30.64 -10.08
CA VAL A 225 -0.31 -31.46 -8.96
C VAL A 225 0.90 -32.09 -8.27
N HIS A 226 1.06 -31.88 -6.97
CA HIS A 226 2.19 -32.44 -6.20
C HIS A 226 1.68 -33.33 -5.07
N LEU A 227 1.73 -34.65 -5.30
CA LEU A 227 1.43 -35.71 -4.30
C LEU A 227 0.10 -35.54 -3.54
N GLY A 228 -0.84 -34.75 -4.07
CA GLY A 228 -2.11 -34.41 -3.39
C GLY A 228 -2.00 -33.35 -2.28
N TYR A 229 -0.79 -32.95 -1.87
CA TYR A 229 -0.60 -32.01 -0.76
C TYR A 229 -0.97 -30.56 -1.08
N ASN A 230 -1.14 -30.21 -2.35
CA ASN A 230 -1.59 -28.89 -2.79
C ASN A 230 -3.08 -28.85 -3.18
N GLN A 231 -3.90 -29.78 -2.67
CA GLN A 231 -5.35 -29.72 -2.86
C GLN A 231 -6.01 -28.62 -2.01
N GLU A 232 -7.22 -28.19 -2.39
CA GLU A 232 -8.08 -27.30 -1.59
C GLU A 232 -7.36 -26.09 -0.98
N ASP A 233 -6.73 -25.29 -1.84
CA ASP A 233 -6.04 -24.04 -1.46
C ASP A 233 -4.77 -24.23 -0.61
N SER A 234 -4.32 -25.46 -0.46
CA SER A 234 -2.98 -25.75 0.05
C SER A 234 -1.91 -25.46 -1.02
N ILE A 235 -0.75 -24.99 -0.57
CA ILE A 235 0.44 -24.81 -1.40
C ILE A 235 1.58 -25.66 -0.85
N VAL A 236 2.43 -26.14 -1.76
CA VAL A 236 3.65 -26.86 -1.43
C VAL A 236 4.83 -25.91 -1.66
N MET A 237 5.72 -25.80 -0.67
CA MET A 237 6.93 -24.96 -0.78
C MET A 237 8.20 -25.78 -0.71
N ASN A 238 9.24 -25.27 -1.39
CA ASN A 238 10.57 -25.84 -1.39
C ASN A 238 11.31 -25.49 -0.10
N ARG A 239 11.66 -26.53 0.67
CA ARG A 239 12.41 -26.40 1.93
C ARG A 239 13.75 -25.68 1.73
N ALA A 240 14.47 -25.98 0.65
CA ALA A 240 15.76 -25.35 0.38
C ALA A 240 15.64 -23.84 0.15
N SER A 241 14.55 -23.38 -0.49
CA SER A 241 14.30 -21.95 -0.68
C SER A 241 14.05 -21.24 0.65
N LEU A 242 13.32 -21.86 1.57
CA LEU A 242 13.07 -21.33 2.92
C LEU A 242 14.34 -21.29 3.78
N GLU A 243 15.17 -22.34 3.70
CA GLU A 243 16.46 -22.40 4.40
C GLU A 243 17.40 -21.27 3.93
N ARG A 244 17.40 -20.97 2.63
CA ARG A 244 18.09 -19.81 2.03
C ARG A 244 17.52 -18.46 2.44
N GLY A 245 16.36 -18.41 3.11
CA GLY A 245 15.78 -17.18 3.67
C GLY A 245 14.56 -16.63 2.93
N MET A 246 13.97 -17.38 2.01
CA MET A 246 12.72 -16.97 1.35
C MET A 246 11.60 -16.74 2.38
N PHE A 247 10.89 -15.63 2.24
CA PHE A 247 9.82 -15.15 3.12
C PHE A 247 10.15 -15.09 4.62
N ARG A 248 11.44 -15.06 4.98
CA ARG A 248 11.85 -14.89 6.38
C ARG A 248 11.43 -13.51 6.89
N THR A 249 10.86 -13.48 8.09
CA THR A 249 10.38 -12.25 8.72
C THR A 249 11.01 -12.04 10.09
N GLU A 250 11.12 -10.77 10.47
CA GLU A 250 11.47 -10.31 11.80
C GLU A 250 10.19 -9.81 12.47
N HIS A 251 9.84 -10.43 13.59
CA HIS A 251 8.71 -10.05 14.43
C HIS A 251 9.24 -9.33 15.67
N ILE A 252 8.88 -8.06 15.83
CA ILE A 252 9.28 -7.24 16.97
C ILE A 252 8.04 -6.93 17.81
N ARG A 253 8.13 -7.19 19.11
CA ARG A 253 7.07 -6.89 20.07
C ARG A 253 7.64 -6.10 21.25
N SER A 254 7.02 -4.96 21.55
CA SER A 254 7.46 -4.08 22.62
C SER A 254 6.51 -4.14 23.82
N TYR A 255 7.08 -4.13 25.03
CA TYR A 255 6.35 -4.11 26.30
C TYR A 255 6.68 -2.80 27.00
N LYS A 256 5.64 -2.02 27.33
CA LYS A 256 5.78 -0.75 28.04
C LYS A 256 5.42 -0.93 29.51
N ALA A 257 6.21 -0.29 30.36
CA ALA A 257 6.03 -0.22 31.80
C ALA A 257 6.16 1.22 32.26
N GLU A 258 5.32 1.65 33.19
CA GLU A 258 5.39 2.97 33.81
C GLU A 258 5.53 2.80 35.32
N VAL A 259 6.20 3.79 35.92
CA VAL A 259 6.56 3.87 37.33
C VAL A 259 6.38 5.33 37.77
N ASP A 260 5.81 5.54 38.94
CA ASP A 260 5.63 6.88 39.50
C ASP A 260 6.97 7.40 40.06
N ASP A 261 7.29 8.66 39.77
CA ASP A 261 8.53 9.27 40.28
C ASP A 261 8.35 9.75 41.73
N LYS A 262 9.40 9.57 42.53
CA LYS A 262 9.39 9.86 43.98
C LYS A 262 9.13 11.35 44.27
N ASP A 263 9.48 12.25 43.35
CA ASP A 263 9.38 13.71 43.53
C ASP A 263 7.99 14.30 43.22
N SER A 264 7.07 13.51 42.66
CA SER A 264 5.68 13.97 42.39
C SER A 264 4.72 13.80 43.58
N LEU A 265 5.23 13.36 44.74
CA LEU A 265 4.48 12.99 45.94
C LEU A 265 4.43 14.10 47.01
N GLU A 266 4.22 15.36 46.63
CA GLU A 266 3.89 16.40 47.63
C GLU A 266 2.48 16.27 48.21
N ASN A 267 1.62 15.37 47.73
CA ASN A 267 0.29 15.17 48.32
C ASN A 267 -0.19 13.71 48.38
N ARG A 268 -0.09 13.14 49.59
CA ARG A 268 -0.97 12.10 50.17
C ARG A 268 -1.13 10.76 49.42
N ARG A 269 -0.04 10.01 49.22
CA ARG A 269 -0.12 8.54 49.19
C ARG A 269 0.90 7.96 50.16
N LYS A 270 0.52 6.90 50.87
CA LYS A 270 1.37 6.22 51.86
C LYS A 270 2.66 5.78 51.16
N PHE A 271 3.81 6.05 51.77
CA PHE A 271 5.15 5.71 51.25
C PHE A 271 5.33 4.20 50.90
N ASP A 272 4.46 3.31 51.39
CA ASP A 272 4.59 1.85 51.22
C ASP A 272 4.28 1.30 49.81
N ASP A 273 3.73 2.12 48.89
CA ASP A 273 3.31 1.67 47.55
C ASP A 273 4.08 2.36 46.40
N ALA A 274 5.23 2.99 46.67
CA ALA A 274 6.07 3.53 45.60
C ALA A 274 6.69 2.36 44.81
N ILE A 275 6.25 2.18 43.56
CA ILE A 275 6.82 1.19 42.65
C ILE A 275 8.11 1.78 42.08
N SER A 276 9.13 0.96 41.90
CA SER A 276 10.37 1.30 41.21
C SER A 276 10.79 0.17 40.26
N PHE A 277 11.63 0.49 39.28
CA PHE A 277 12.29 -0.54 38.49
C PHE A 277 13.38 -1.19 39.33
N GLY A 278 13.44 -2.51 39.28
CA GLY A 278 14.40 -3.27 40.06
C GLY A 278 14.18 -4.78 39.95
N LYS A 279 15.21 -5.52 40.35
CA LYS A 279 15.19 -6.97 40.38
C LYS A 279 14.87 -7.49 41.78
N ILE A 280 13.80 -8.26 41.88
CA ILE A 280 13.46 -9.06 43.07
C ILE A 280 13.20 -10.50 42.66
N GLN A 281 13.34 -11.44 43.60
CA GLN A 281 12.94 -12.82 43.34
C GLN A 281 11.41 -12.87 43.17
N SER A 282 10.99 -13.14 41.93
CA SER A 282 9.59 -13.14 41.52
C SER A 282 8.97 -14.53 41.69
N LYS A 283 7.75 -14.59 42.23
CA LYS A 283 6.91 -15.81 42.15
C LYS A 283 6.19 -15.93 40.80
N LEU A 284 6.15 -14.85 40.01
CA LEU A 284 5.45 -14.80 38.73
C LEU A 284 6.27 -15.49 37.62
N GLY A 285 7.59 -15.36 37.65
CA GLY A 285 8.46 -15.85 36.58
C GLY A 285 9.94 -15.88 36.94
N ARG A 286 10.76 -16.38 36.02
CA ARG A 286 12.22 -16.40 36.17
C ARG A 286 12.80 -15.01 35.98
N VAL A 287 13.77 -14.66 36.83
CA VAL A 287 14.44 -13.33 36.85
C VAL A 287 15.92 -13.41 36.48
N ASP A 288 16.39 -14.58 36.03
CA ASP A 288 17.80 -14.85 35.74
C ASP A 288 18.36 -13.96 34.63
N SER A 289 17.49 -13.52 33.72
CA SER A 289 17.85 -12.65 32.59
C SER A 289 17.79 -11.15 32.91
N LEU A 290 17.33 -10.76 34.10
CA LEU A 290 17.29 -9.37 34.54
C LEU A 290 18.58 -8.97 35.23
N ASP A 291 19.05 -7.77 34.96
CA ASP A 291 20.09 -7.09 35.72
C ASP A 291 19.48 -6.39 36.95
N ASP A 292 20.31 -5.84 37.82
CA ASP A 292 19.87 -5.29 39.12
C ASP A 292 18.92 -4.08 38.98
N ASP A 293 18.98 -3.39 37.83
CA ASP A 293 18.08 -2.30 37.45
C ASP A 293 16.66 -2.76 37.07
N GLY A 294 16.42 -4.08 37.02
CA GLY A 294 15.14 -4.66 36.65
C GLY A 294 14.93 -4.83 35.15
N PHE A 295 15.96 -4.67 34.32
CA PHE A 295 15.87 -4.85 32.87
C PHE A 295 16.81 -5.94 32.37
N PRO A 296 16.47 -6.61 31.26
CA PRO A 296 17.38 -7.55 30.63
C PRO A 296 18.37 -6.83 29.71
N HIS A 297 19.61 -7.30 29.66
CA HIS A 297 20.60 -6.77 28.72
C HIS A 297 20.20 -7.02 27.26
N ILE A 298 20.64 -6.13 26.36
CA ILE A 298 20.43 -6.26 24.92
C ILE A 298 21.13 -7.53 24.43
N GLY A 299 20.40 -8.42 23.77
CA GLY A 299 20.87 -9.75 23.35
C GLY A 299 20.43 -10.89 24.25
N ALA A 300 19.86 -10.62 25.44
CA ALA A 300 19.29 -11.66 26.29
C ALA A 300 18.16 -12.41 25.58
N ASN A 301 18.13 -13.74 25.69
CA ASN A 301 17.10 -14.57 25.06
C ASN A 301 16.02 -14.94 26.06
N LEU A 302 14.84 -14.32 25.93
CA LEU A 302 13.71 -14.56 26.82
C LEU A 302 12.81 -15.67 26.28
N GLN A 303 12.41 -16.57 27.17
CA GLN A 303 11.47 -17.64 26.93
C GLN A 303 10.19 -17.45 27.75
N SER A 304 9.16 -18.19 27.35
CA SER A 304 7.91 -18.30 28.10
C SER A 304 8.19 -18.58 29.58
N GLY A 305 7.65 -17.74 30.45
CA GLY A 305 7.88 -17.82 31.90
C GLY A 305 8.84 -16.76 32.45
N ASP A 306 9.63 -16.09 31.61
CA ASP A 306 10.60 -15.10 32.07
C ASP A 306 9.94 -13.74 32.34
N ILE A 307 10.54 -12.98 33.26
CA ILE A 307 10.19 -11.58 33.49
C ILE A 307 10.91 -10.70 32.47
N ILE A 308 10.16 -9.80 31.84
CA ILE A 308 10.68 -8.85 30.84
C ILE A 308 11.06 -7.52 31.49
N ILE A 309 10.25 -7.05 32.42
CA ILE A 309 10.46 -5.77 33.12
C ILE A 309 10.20 -6.01 34.60
N GLY A 310 11.26 -5.95 35.39
CA GLY A 310 11.26 -6.03 36.84
C GLY A 310 10.68 -4.76 37.45
N ARG A 311 9.64 -4.91 38.26
CA ARG A 311 9.05 -3.82 39.05
C ARG A 311 8.74 -4.31 40.44
N CYS A 312 9.19 -3.56 41.43
CA CYS A 312 8.98 -3.86 42.83
C CYS A 312 8.52 -2.61 43.59
N SER A 313 7.65 -2.80 44.57
CA SER A 313 7.39 -1.77 45.58
C SER A 313 8.52 -1.72 46.60
N GLU A 314 8.60 -0.64 47.37
CA GLU A 314 9.47 -0.57 48.55
C GLU A 314 9.11 -1.62 49.62
N SER A 315 7.86 -2.08 49.66
CA SER A 315 7.37 -3.17 50.52
C SER A 315 7.76 -4.58 50.03
N GLY A 316 8.46 -4.69 48.89
CA GLY A 316 8.94 -5.96 48.33
C GLY A 316 7.86 -6.76 47.60
N THR A 317 6.73 -6.14 47.24
CA THR A 317 5.70 -6.77 46.40
C THR A 317 6.09 -6.70 44.93
N ASP A 318 5.83 -7.80 44.23
CA ASP A 318 6.20 -7.98 42.83
C ASP A 318 5.11 -7.50 41.87
N HIS A 319 5.45 -6.50 41.06
CA HIS A 319 4.61 -5.90 40.02
C HIS A 319 5.22 -6.07 38.62
N SER A 320 6.14 -7.03 38.47
CA SER A 320 6.91 -7.22 37.24
C SER A 320 6.04 -7.71 36.07
N ILE A 321 6.43 -7.35 34.84
CA ILE A 321 5.79 -7.87 33.63
C ILE A 321 6.42 -9.20 33.24
N LYS A 322 5.59 -10.25 33.23
CA LYS A 322 5.93 -11.56 32.70
C LYS A 322 5.69 -11.67 31.19
N LEU A 323 6.55 -12.39 30.49
CA LEU A 323 6.34 -12.79 29.10
C LEU A 323 5.18 -13.77 28.95
N LYS A 324 4.33 -13.55 27.95
CA LYS A 324 3.17 -14.41 27.69
C LYS A 324 3.63 -15.80 27.26
N HIS A 325 2.78 -16.80 27.53
CA HIS A 325 3.16 -18.20 27.41
C HIS A 325 3.57 -18.66 26.00
N THR A 326 3.11 -17.98 24.95
CA THR A 326 3.38 -18.31 23.54
C THR A 326 4.50 -17.47 22.92
N GLU A 327 5.08 -16.56 23.69
CA GLU A 327 6.04 -15.58 23.20
C GLU A 327 7.45 -15.96 23.63
N LYS A 328 8.40 -15.68 22.73
CA LYS A 328 9.84 -15.83 22.93
C LYS A 328 10.55 -14.86 22.01
N GLY A 329 11.75 -14.43 22.39
CA GLY A 329 12.52 -13.54 21.56
C GLY A 329 13.78 -13.04 22.26
N MET A 330 14.67 -12.50 21.45
CA MET A 330 15.89 -11.86 21.91
C MET A 330 15.62 -10.38 22.17
N VAL A 331 16.11 -9.85 23.29
CA VAL A 331 16.00 -8.43 23.61
C VAL A 331 16.76 -7.62 22.58
N GLN A 332 16.05 -6.75 21.87
CA GLN A 332 16.61 -5.92 20.82
C GLN A 332 16.89 -4.50 21.31
N LYS A 333 15.98 -3.94 22.12
CA LYS A 333 16.06 -2.57 22.62
C LYS A 333 15.50 -2.50 24.04
N VAL A 334 16.14 -1.68 24.86
CA VAL A 334 15.63 -1.23 26.15
C VAL A 334 15.70 0.29 26.12
N VAL A 335 14.56 0.95 26.34
CA VAL A 335 14.45 2.41 26.28
C VAL A 335 13.84 2.90 27.57
N LEU A 336 14.55 3.78 28.26
CA LEU A 336 14.13 4.45 29.48
C LEU A 336 13.89 5.93 29.15
N SER A 337 12.77 6.48 29.59
CA SER A 337 12.44 7.89 29.41
C SER A 337 11.44 8.33 30.48
N ALA A 338 11.21 9.63 30.61
CA ALA A 338 10.13 10.19 31.42
C ALA A 338 9.02 10.72 30.51
N ASN A 339 7.77 10.66 30.98
CA ASN A 339 6.64 11.37 30.38
C ASN A 339 6.64 12.84 30.83
N ASP A 340 5.82 13.67 30.18
CA ASP A 340 5.66 15.09 30.54
C ASP A 340 5.16 15.29 31.99
N ASP A 341 4.47 14.29 32.55
CA ASP A 341 4.01 14.24 33.95
C ASP A 341 5.13 13.90 34.95
N GLY A 342 6.38 13.75 34.51
CA GLY A 342 7.52 13.35 35.34
C GLY A 342 7.58 11.85 35.65
N LYS A 343 6.64 11.03 35.16
CA LYS A 343 6.64 9.57 35.39
C LYS A 343 7.67 8.87 34.52
N ASN A 344 8.50 8.04 35.15
CA ASN A 344 9.49 7.23 34.44
C ASN A 344 8.81 6.03 33.77
N PHE A 345 9.17 5.78 32.51
CA PHE A 345 8.70 4.62 31.77
C PHE A 345 9.85 3.90 31.07
N ALA A 346 9.65 2.60 30.91
CA ALA A 346 10.57 1.72 30.22
C ALA A 346 9.85 0.96 29.11
N VAL A 347 10.53 0.78 27.99
CA VAL A 347 10.07 -0.07 26.89
C VAL A 347 11.15 -1.10 26.56
N VAL A 348 10.78 -2.38 26.64
CA VAL A 348 11.64 -3.49 26.21
C VAL A 348 11.06 -4.09 24.93
N SER A 349 11.84 -4.08 23.85
CA SER A 349 11.47 -4.66 22.56
C SER A 349 12.14 -6.01 22.36
N LEU A 350 11.34 -7.04 22.13
CA LEU A 350 11.79 -8.40 21.81
C LEU A 350 11.70 -8.64 20.32
N ARG A 351 12.78 -9.13 19.74
CA ARG A 351 12.89 -9.56 18.34
C ARG A 351 12.83 -11.07 18.25
N GLN A 352 12.03 -11.56 17.32
CA GLN A 352 11.93 -12.97 16.97
C GLN A 352 12.03 -13.13 15.46
N VAL A 353 13.03 -13.89 15.00
CA VAL A 353 13.11 -14.30 13.60
C VAL A 353 12.13 -15.45 13.37
N ARG A 354 11.28 -15.32 12.34
CA ARG A 354 10.29 -16.33 11.96
C ARG A 354 10.52 -16.74 10.51
N SER A 355 10.86 -18.00 10.33
CA SER A 355 10.80 -18.66 9.02
C SER A 355 9.41 -19.24 8.82
N PRO A 356 8.89 -19.27 7.57
CA PRO A 356 7.60 -19.88 7.29
C PRO A 356 7.49 -21.32 7.79
N CYS A 357 6.33 -21.66 8.35
CA CYS A 357 6.01 -23.01 8.81
C CYS A 357 4.65 -23.48 8.28
N LEU A 358 4.38 -24.78 8.45
CA LEU A 358 3.10 -25.38 8.04
C LEU A 358 1.94 -24.64 8.71
N GLY A 359 0.92 -24.29 7.93
CA GLY A 359 -0.22 -23.51 8.37
C GLY A 359 -0.10 -21.99 8.12
N ASP A 360 1.08 -21.49 7.77
CA ASP A 360 1.24 -20.09 7.37
C ASP A 360 0.51 -19.77 6.07
N LYS A 361 0.06 -18.53 5.94
CA LYS A 361 -0.79 -18.07 4.85
C LYS A 361 -0.02 -17.18 3.89
N PHE A 362 -0.17 -17.46 2.61
CA PHE A 362 0.41 -16.71 1.50
C PHE A 362 -0.67 -16.29 0.52
N SER A 363 -0.42 -15.25 -0.27
CA SER A 363 -1.33 -14.86 -1.34
C SER A 363 -0.57 -14.30 -2.53
N SER A 364 -1.05 -14.59 -3.75
CA SER A 364 -0.65 -13.83 -4.94
C SER A 364 -1.29 -12.43 -4.93
N MET A 365 -0.98 -11.60 -5.92
CA MET A 365 -1.65 -10.31 -6.12
C MET A 365 -3.06 -10.44 -6.73
N HIS A 366 -3.59 -11.65 -6.88
CA HIS A 366 -4.85 -11.91 -7.59
C HIS A 366 -5.96 -12.47 -6.67
N GLY A 367 -5.91 -12.18 -5.37
CA GLY A 367 -6.93 -12.63 -4.43
C GLY A 367 -6.91 -14.15 -4.21
N GLN A 368 -5.77 -14.79 -4.51
CA GLN A 368 -5.53 -16.22 -4.40
C GLN A 368 -4.80 -16.48 -3.08
N LYS A 369 -5.55 -16.76 -2.01
CA LYS A 369 -4.96 -17.15 -0.73
C LYS A 369 -4.65 -18.64 -0.75
N GLY A 370 -3.49 -19.00 -0.21
CA GLY A 370 -3.09 -20.38 0.04
C GLY A 370 -2.47 -20.57 1.42
N VAL A 371 -2.59 -21.78 1.96
CA VAL A 371 -1.97 -22.18 3.21
C VAL A 371 -0.80 -23.11 2.89
N LEU A 372 0.36 -22.89 3.51
CA LEU A 372 1.48 -23.81 3.39
C LEU A 372 1.12 -25.16 4.04
N GLY A 373 0.75 -26.14 3.23
CA GLY A 373 0.32 -27.46 3.70
C GLY A 373 1.43 -28.49 3.73
N TYR A 374 2.46 -28.35 2.90
CA TYR A 374 3.58 -29.28 2.89
C TYR A 374 4.91 -28.63 2.49
N LEU A 375 5.98 -29.08 3.15
CA LEU A 375 7.36 -28.66 2.91
C LEU A 375 8.16 -29.82 2.33
N GLU A 376 8.39 -29.74 1.03
CA GLU A 376 9.05 -30.77 0.26
C GLU A 376 10.55 -30.47 0.11
N SER A 377 11.37 -31.52 0.03
CA SER A 377 12.80 -31.40 -0.21
C SER A 377 13.07 -31.09 -1.69
N GLN A 378 14.12 -30.31 -1.99
CA GLN A 378 14.38 -29.81 -3.34
C GLN A 378 14.51 -30.92 -4.39
N GLU A 379 15.11 -32.05 -4.01
CA GLU A 379 15.31 -33.25 -4.83
C GLU A 379 14.02 -33.92 -5.32
N ASN A 380 12.90 -33.69 -4.61
CA ASN A 380 11.60 -34.27 -4.95
C ASN A 380 10.74 -33.36 -5.83
N PHE A 381 11.20 -32.13 -6.12
CA PHE A 381 10.50 -31.23 -7.03
C PHE A 381 10.81 -31.54 -8.50
N PRO A 382 9.88 -31.24 -9.41
CA PRO A 382 10.19 -31.17 -10.84
C PRO A 382 11.20 -30.06 -11.11
N PHE A 383 12.12 -30.30 -12.04
CA PHE A 383 13.11 -29.32 -12.47
C PHE A 383 13.12 -29.18 -14.00
N THR A 384 13.47 -27.99 -14.49
CA THR A 384 13.58 -27.75 -15.93
C THR A 384 14.85 -28.37 -16.50
N LYS A 385 14.98 -28.45 -17.84
CA LYS A 385 16.24 -28.87 -18.49
C LYS A 385 17.45 -28.02 -18.08
N GLN A 386 17.23 -26.78 -17.64
CA GLN A 386 18.26 -25.87 -17.14
C GLN A 386 18.60 -26.09 -15.66
N GLY A 387 17.90 -27.00 -14.98
CA GLY A 387 18.09 -27.28 -13.55
C GLY A 387 17.33 -26.33 -12.61
N ILE A 388 16.38 -25.54 -13.13
CA ILE A 388 15.58 -24.62 -12.30
C ILE A 388 14.53 -25.44 -11.56
N VAL A 389 14.52 -25.33 -10.23
CA VAL A 389 13.54 -25.94 -9.32
C VAL A 389 12.59 -24.85 -8.82
N PRO A 390 11.26 -25.06 -8.79
CA PRO A 390 10.33 -24.06 -8.28
C PRO A 390 10.49 -23.85 -6.77
N ASP A 391 10.11 -22.67 -6.32
CA ASP A 391 9.99 -22.31 -4.90
C ASP A 391 8.64 -22.74 -4.33
N ILE A 392 7.58 -22.62 -5.15
CA ILE A 392 6.19 -22.88 -4.76
C ILE A 392 5.52 -23.69 -5.86
N VAL A 393 4.75 -24.71 -5.49
CA VAL A 393 3.86 -25.43 -6.40
C VAL A 393 2.41 -25.20 -5.99
N ILE A 394 1.61 -24.71 -6.95
CA ILE A 394 0.18 -24.47 -6.80
C ILE A 394 -0.62 -25.38 -7.72
N ASN A 395 -1.83 -25.74 -7.29
CA ASN A 395 -2.64 -26.72 -8.00
C ASN A 395 -3.37 -26.10 -9.21
N PRO A 396 -3.37 -26.75 -10.39
CA PRO A 396 -4.09 -26.29 -11.58
C PRO A 396 -5.59 -26.07 -11.37
N HIS A 397 -6.24 -26.86 -10.50
CA HIS A 397 -7.68 -26.75 -10.22
C HIS A 397 -8.07 -25.40 -9.57
N ALA A 398 -7.10 -24.65 -9.06
CA ALA A 398 -7.34 -23.35 -8.44
C ALA A 398 -7.58 -22.22 -9.45
N PHE A 399 -7.40 -22.43 -10.76
CA PHE A 399 -7.60 -21.39 -11.78
C PHE A 399 -9.02 -21.36 -12.37
N PRO A 400 -9.60 -22.49 -12.86
CA PRO A 400 -10.89 -22.44 -13.56
C PRO A 400 -12.05 -21.95 -12.69
N SER A 401 -12.10 -22.39 -11.43
CA SER A 401 -13.16 -22.02 -10.48
C SER A 401 -13.04 -20.58 -9.98
N ARG A 402 -11.82 -20.04 -9.95
CA ARG A 402 -11.53 -18.72 -9.38
C ARG A 402 -11.47 -17.62 -10.43
N GLN A 403 -11.31 -17.99 -11.71
CA GLN A 403 -11.32 -17.09 -12.85
C GLN A 403 -10.31 -15.95 -12.69
N THR A 404 -9.05 -16.34 -12.45
CA THR A 404 -7.92 -15.41 -12.27
C THR A 404 -6.88 -15.52 -13.41
N PRO A 405 -7.27 -15.29 -14.69
CA PRO A 405 -6.34 -15.39 -15.81
C PRO A 405 -5.22 -14.35 -15.75
N ALA A 406 -5.43 -13.23 -15.05
CA ALA A 406 -4.42 -12.19 -14.89
C ALA A 406 -3.15 -12.73 -14.21
N GLN A 407 -3.29 -13.70 -13.29
CA GLN A 407 -2.15 -14.34 -12.64
C GLN A 407 -1.25 -15.10 -13.63
N LEU A 408 -1.82 -15.66 -14.70
CA LEU A 408 -1.06 -16.32 -15.75
C LEU A 408 -0.35 -15.30 -16.64
N LEU A 409 -1.03 -14.19 -16.96
CA LEU A 409 -0.43 -13.07 -17.69
C LEU A 409 0.71 -12.42 -16.89
N GLU A 410 0.53 -12.28 -15.57
CA GLU A 410 1.55 -11.80 -14.63
C GLU A 410 2.81 -12.67 -14.72
N ALA A 411 2.64 -14.00 -14.59
CA ALA A 411 3.73 -14.95 -14.65
C ALA A 411 4.43 -14.96 -16.03
N ALA A 412 3.66 -14.88 -17.12
CA ALA A 412 4.18 -14.83 -18.48
C ALA A 412 5.01 -13.57 -18.73
N LEU A 413 4.47 -12.39 -18.38
CA LEU A 413 5.20 -11.12 -18.51
C LEU A 413 6.44 -11.11 -17.60
N GLY A 414 6.31 -11.55 -16.35
CA GLY A 414 7.41 -11.63 -15.40
C GLY A 414 8.55 -12.49 -15.91
N LYS A 415 8.24 -13.66 -16.50
CA LYS A 415 9.23 -14.53 -17.13
C LYS A 415 9.93 -13.86 -18.30
N GLY A 416 9.18 -13.20 -19.19
CA GLY A 416 9.76 -12.47 -20.33
C GLY A 416 10.69 -11.34 -19.90
N ILE A 417 10.40 -10.66 -18.79
CA ILE A 417 11.29 -9.64 -18.21
C ILE A 417 12.52 -10.28 -17.57
N ALA A 418 12.34 -11.35 -16.80
CA ALA A 418 13.45 -12.06 -16.14
C ALA A 418 14.44 -12.67 -17.14
N CYS A 419 13.99 -13.06 -18.33
CA CYS A 419 14.83 -13.56 -19.42
C CYS A 419 15.54 -12.47 -20.24
N GLY A 420 15.49 -11.19 -19.83
CA GLY A 420 16.19 -10.08 -20.48
C GLY A 420 15.31 -9.20 -21.37
N GLY A 421 13.99 -9.41 -21.35
CA GLY A 421 13.06 -8.51 -22.02
C GLY A 421 12.91 -7.15 -21.33
N THR A 422 12.28 -6.20 -22.02
CA THR A 422 12.11 -4.84 -21.52
C THR A 422 11.09 -4.78 -20.38
N LEU A 423 11.35 -3.94 -19.37
CA LEU A 423 10.37 -3.59 -18.34
C LEU A 423 9.09 -3.05 -18.99
N ARG A 424 7.93 -3.56 -18.57
CA ARG A 424 6.60 -3.11 -19.02
C ARG A 424 5.73 -2.73 -17.83
N TYR A 425 4.74 -1.88 -18.10
CA TYR A 425 3.68 -1.60 -17.15
C TYR A 425 2.57 -2.64 -17.26
N ALA A 426 2.09 -3.14 -16.11
CA ALA A 426 0.94 -4.02 -15.98
C ALA A 426 -0.27 -3.28 -15.37
N THR A 427 -0.36 -1.97 -15.62
CA THR A 427 -1.42 -1.09 -15.12
C THR A 427 -2.79 -1.57 -15.60
N PRO A 428 -3.81 -1.66 -14.72
CA PRO A 428 -5.18 -2.00 -15.13
C PRO A 428 -5.65 -1.13 -16.30
N PHE A 429 -6.34 -1.73 -17.27
CA PHE A 429 -6.85 -1.10 -18.51
C PHE A 429 -5.79 -0.64 -19.54
N SER A 430 -4.54 -0.41 -19.10
CA SER A 430 -3.40 -0.01 -19.94
C SER A 430 -2.35 -1.13 -20.03
N THR A 431 -2.81 -2.38 -20.09
CA THR A 431 -1.98 -3.59 -20.09
C THR A 431 -1.44 -3.95 -21.47
N PRO A 432 -0.24 -4.56 -21.58
CA PRO A 432 0.24 -5.10 -22.86
C PRO A 432 -0.68 -6.21 -23.36
N SER A 433 -0.79 -6.33 -24.70
CA SER A 433 -1.57 -7.40 -25.31
C SER A 433 -0.90 -8.76 -25.14
N VAL A 434 -1.67 -9.83 -25.29
CA VAL A 434 -1.16 -11.21 -25.16
C VAL A 434 -0.11 -11.50 -26.24
N GLU A 435 -0.30 -10.96 -27.45
CA GLU A 435 0.65 -11.08 -28.55
C GLU A 435 1.99 -10.43 -28.18
N SER A 436 1.95 -9.23 -27.61
CA SER A 436 3.15 -8.51 -27.15
C SER A 436 3.91 -9.27 -26.05
N ILE A 437 3.19 -9.88 -25.09
CA ILE A 437 3.80 -10.73 -24.05
C ILE A 437 4.42 -11.98 -24.69
N THR A 438 3.74 -12.59 -25.65
CA THR A 438 4.21 -13.80 -26.34
C THR A 438 5.45 -13.52 -27.18
N GLU A 439 5.48 -12.42 -27.92
CA GLU A 439 6.66 -11.97 -28.67
C GLU A 439 7.87 -11.75 -27.75
N GLN A 440 7.65 -11.20 -26.56
CA GLN A 440 8.71 -11.00 -25.57
C GLN A 440 9.24 -12.34 -25.01
N LEU A 441 8.39 -13.37 -24.90
CA LEU A 441 8.78 -14.71 -24.43
C LEU A 441 9.49 -15.56 -25.48
N HIS A 442 9.24 -15.32 -26.76
CA HIS A 442 9.86 -16.05 -27.87
C HIS A 442 11.20 -15.47 -28.33
N ARG A 443 11.58 -14.28 -27.83
CA ARG A 443 12.95 -13.76 -27.96
C ARG A 443 13.91 -14.59 -27.12
#